data_AF-A0A0S6VS21-F1
#
_entry.id   AF-A0A0S6VS21-F1
#
_cell.length_a   1.000
_cell.length_b   1.000
_cell.length_c   1.000
_cell.angle_alpha   90.00
_cell.angle_beta   90.00
_cell.angle_gamma   90.00
#
_symmetry.space_group_name_H-M   'P 1'
#
loop_
_entity.id
_entity.type
_entity.pdbx_description
1 polymer ?
#
loop_
_entity_poly.entity_id
_entity_poly.type
_entity_poly.pdbx_seq_one_letter_code
_entity_poly.pdbx_strand_id
1 'polypeptide(L)'
;MISILIESPFGTLLAKTGTFDQPFQFSTKRADARIGMVQYEFRNYLPAIGRWMTRDPLGEAGGLNLYAFVGNNPVDYDIYHEHYKKERSERSGASGLFCSQIQTK
;
A
#
# COMPACT_ATOMS: atom_id res chain seq x y z
N MET A 1 12.57 13.94 -22.80
CA MET A 1 12.28 12.51 -23.00
C MET A 1 11.25 12.08 -21.97
N ILE A 2 10.17 11.45 -22.39
CA ILE A 2 9.13 10.89 -21.51
C ILE A 2 9.44 9.40 -21.33
N SER A 3 9.19 8.86 -20.13
CA SER A 3 9.27 7.42 -19.89
C SER A 3 7.88 6.86 -19.61
N ILE A 4 7.59 5.69 -20.18
CA ILE A 4 6.32 4.98 -19.98
C ILE A 4 6.63 3.71 -19.20
N LEU A 5 5.88 3.45 -18.14
CA LEU A 5 6.00 2.27 -17.29
C LEU A 5 4.72 1.45 -17.38
N ILE A 6 4.85 0.14 -17.59
CA ILE A 6 3.77 -0.84 -17.55
C ILE A 6 4.04 -1.74 -16.35
N GLU A 7 3.04 -1.89 -15.48
CA GLU A 7 3.16 -2.62 -14.23
C GLU A 7 2.07 -3.70 -14.11
N SER A 8 2.38 -4.73 -13.33
CA SER A 8 1.43 -5.75 -12.88
C SER A 8 0.42 -5.13 -11.87
N PRO A 9 -0.77 -5.73 -11.66
CA PRO A 9 -1.72 -5.28 -10.64
C PRO A 9 -1.13 -5.06 -9.24
N PHE A 10 -0.08 -5.81 -8.88
CA PHE A 10 0.61 -5.68 -7.60
C PHE A 10 1.83 -4.73 -7.63
N GLY A 11 2.07 -4.02 -8.73
CA GLY A 11 3.14 -3.03 -8.86
C GLY A 11 4.50 -3.57 -9.31
N THR A 12 4.57 -4.80 -9.83
CA THR A 12 5.80 -5.33 -10.44
C THR A 12 5.98 -4.73 -11.83
N LEU A 13 7.12 -4.10 -12.10
CA LEU A 13 7.43 -3.50 -13.40
C LEU A 13 7.54 -4.57 -14.50
N LEU A 14 6.69 -4.47 -15.54
CA LEU A 14 6.65 -5.39 -16.68
C LEU A 14 7.37 -4.84 -17.90
N ALA A 15 7.25 -3.54 -18.15
CA ALA A 15 7.98 -2.88 -19.22
C ALA A 15 8.26 -1.42 -18.89
N LYS A 16 9.41 -0.92 -19.36
CA LYS A 16 9.81 0.49 -19.29
C LYS A 16 10.29 0.95 -20.66
N THR A 17 9.75 2.06 -21.12
CA THR A 17 10.21 2.76 -22.33
C THR A 17 10.85 4.08 -21.93
N GLY A 18 11.90 4.51 -22.64
CA GLY A 18 12.63 5.73 -22.37
C GLY A 18 13.84 5.54 -21.46
N THR A 19 14.70 6.56 -21.39
CA THR A 19 15.97 6.53 -20.64
C THR A 19 15.88 7.23 -19.29
N PHE A 20 14.80 7.97 -19.02
CA PHE A 20 14.64 8.68 -17.75
C PHE A 20 14.32 7.69 -16.64
N ASP A 21 15.04 7.79 -15.53
CA ASP A 21 14.78 6.98 -14.37
C ASP A 21 13.74 7.64 -13.48
N GLN A 22 12.51 7.12 -13.54
CA GLN A 22 11.40 7.68 -12.78
C GLN A 22 11.32 7.00 -11.41
N PRO A 23 11.57 7.75 -10.31
CA PRO A 23 11.58 7.17 -8.98
C PRO A 23 10.17 6.92 -8.43
N PHE A 24 9.15 7.61 -8.94
CA PHE A 24 7.75 7.44 -8.55
C PHE A 24 7.03 6.54 -9.57
N GLN A 25 6.59 5.37 -9.11
CA GLN A 25 6.03 4.34 -9.98
C GLN A 25 4.65 3.94 -9.45
N PHE A 26 4.44 2.65 -9.16
CA PHE A 26 3.22 2.12 -8.57
C PHE A 26 2.65 2.96 -7.41
N SER A 27 1.33 3.19 -7.46
CA SER A 27 0.57 3.93 -6.43
C SER A 27 1.13 5.33 -6.12
N THR A 28 1.84 5.97 -7.06
CA THR A 28 2.51 7.27 -6.87
C THR A 28 3.56 7.24 -5.75
N LYS A 29 4.05 6.05 -5.38
CA LYS A 29 5.05 5.86 -4.35
C LYS A 29 6.43 5.65 -4.94
N ARG A 30 7.45 5.93 -4.12
CA ARG A 30 8.84 5.82 -4.53
C ARG A 30 9.23 4.34 -4.60
N ALA A 31 9.64 3.89 -5.77
CA ALA A 31 10.17 2.55 -5.98
C ALA A 31 11.70 2.62 -5.99
N ASP A 32 12.33 1.72 -5.25
CA ASP A 32 13.77 1.52 -5.31
C ASP A 32 14.06 0.32 -6.20
N ALA A 33 14.56 0.58 -7.41
CA ALA A 33 14.86 -0.43 -8.41
C ALA A 33 16.00 -1.39 -7.98
N ARG A 34 16.85 -1.00 -7.02
CA ARG A 34 17.96 -1.86 -6.56
C ARG A 34 17.45 -3.02 -5.70
N ILE A 35 16.50 -2.73 -4.82
CA ILE A 35 15.91 -3.70 -3.87
C ILE A 35 14.56 -4.23 -4.34
N GLY A 36 13.94 -3.60 -5.35
CA GLY A 36 12.62 -3.98 -5.85
C GLY A 36 11.51 -3.72 -4.84
N MET A 37 11.66 -2.70 -4.00
CA MET A 37 10.71 -2.36 -2.93
C MET A 37 10.09 -1.00 -3.17
N VAL A 38 8.85 -0.83 -2.72
CA VAL A 38 8.13 0.45 -2.77
C VAL A 38 8.02 1.00 -1.35
N GLN A 39 8.47 2.24 -1.17
CA GLN A 39 8.52 2.92 0.11
C GLN A 39 7.19 3.65 0.36
N TYR A 40 6.41 3.15 1.31
CA TYR A 40 5.28 3.88 1.88
C TYR A 40 5.71 4.53 3.20
N GLU A 41 4.95 5.53 3.64
CA GLU A 41 5.26 6.33 4.84
C GLU A 41 5.45 5.49 6.10
N PHE A 42 4.61 4.46 6.28
CA PHE A 42 4.59 3.65 7.49
C PHE A 42 5.15 2.23 7.31
N ARG A 43 5.29 1.76 6.05
CA ARG A 43 5.67 0.37 5.74
C ARG A 43 6.41 0.29 4.42
N ASN A 44 7.24 -0.76 4.28
CA ASN A 44 7.83 -1.11 2.99
C ASN A 44 7.02 -2.22 2.33
N TYR A 45 6.69 -2.02 1.06
CA TYR A 45 5.94 -2.97 0.24
C TYR A 45 6.87 -3.70 -0.72
N LEU A 46 6.65 -5.00 -0.90
CA LEU A 46 7.31 -5.80 -1.91
C LEU A 46 6.33 -6.17 -3.03
N PRO A 47 6.40 -5.51 -4.20
CA PRO A 47 5.59 -5.86 -5.36
C PRO A 47 5.78 -7.29 -5.86
N ALA A 48 7.00 -7.84 -5.71
CA ALA A 48 7.34 -9.18 -6.20
C ALA A 48 6.50 -10.30 -5.55
N ILE A 49 6.12 -10.12 -4.28
CA ILE A 49 5.29 -11.07 -3.53
C ILE A 49 3.86 -10.55 -3.25
N GLY A 50 3.58 -9.29 -3.60
CA GLY A 50 2.29 -8.65 -3.35
C GLY A 50 1.97 -8.43 -1.86
N ARG A 51 2.99 -8.23 -1.00
CA ARG A 51 2.83 -8.19 0.46
C ARG A 51 3.68 -7.12 1.13
N TRP A 52 3.27 -6.74 2.34
CA TRP A 52 4.06 -5.88 3.23
C TRP A 52 5.24 -6.66 3.82
N MET A 53 6.38 -5.99 3.98
CA MET A 53 7.56 -6.55 4.66
C MET A 53 7.41 -6.56 6.19
N THR A 54 6.64 -5.62 6.71
CA THR A 54 6.41 -5.44 8.14
C THR A 54 4.95 -5.71 8.48
N ARG A 55 4.73 -6.18 9.70
CA ARG A 55 3.39 -6.35 10.28
C ARG A 55 2.68 -5.00 10.32
N ASP A 56 1.36 -4.98 10.06
CA ASP A 56 0.54 -3.78 10.21
C ASP A 56 0.64 -3.21 11.64
N PRO A 57 1.04 -1.93 11.82
CA PRO A 57 1.03 -1.27 13.13
C PRO A 57 -0.36 -1.21 13.77
N LEU A 58 -1.43 -1.26 12.98
CA LEU A 58 -2.82 -1.30 13.45
C LEU A 58 -3.21 -2.69 13.99
N GLY A 59 -2.39 -3.72 13.78
CA GLY A 59 -2.69 -5.08 14.19
C GLY A 59 -3.99 -5.61 13.58
N GLU A 60 -4.70 -6.44 14.34
CA GLU A 60 -5.94 -7.11 13.90
C GLU A 60 -7.08 -6.12 13.59
N ALA A 61 -6.96 -4.86 14.02
CA ALA A 61 -7.91 -3.81 13.67
C ALA A 61 -7.88 -3.46 12.16
N GLY A 62 -6.79 -3.79 11.45
CA GLY A 62 -6.69 -3.66 9.99
C GLY A 62 -7.15 -4.91 9.23
N GLY A 63 -7.50 -5.99 9.93
CA GLY A 63 -7.89 -7.29 9.37
C GLY A 63 -7.04 -8.45 9.88
N LEU A 64 -7.50 -9.67 9.63
CA LEU A 64 -6.85 -10.90 10.11
C LEU A 64 -5.48 -11.15 9.46
N ASN A 65 -5.25 -10.65 8.25
CA ASN A 65 -3.99 -10.82 7.54
C ASN A 65 -3.15 -9.54 7.62
N LEU A 66 -2.23 -9.52 8.58
CA LEU A 66 -1.38 -8.37 8.89
C LEU A 66 -0.33 -8.04 7.82
N TYR A 67 -0.21 -8.88 6.79
CA TYR A 67 0.72 -8.73 5.68
C TYR A 67 0.01 -8.57 4.32
N ALA A 68 -1.33 -8.59 4.30
CA ALA A 68 -2.10 -8.44 3.07
C ALA A 68 -1.95 -7.03 2.50
N PHE A 69 -1.76 -6.95 1.18
CA PHE A 69 -1.88 -5.70 0.44
C PHE A 69 -3.33 -5.54 -0.03
N VAL A 70 -4.01 -4.51 0.48
CA VAL A 70 -5.33 -4.04 0.04
C VAL A 70 -6.34 -5.15 -0.23
N GLY A 71 -6.56 -6.04 0.74
CA GLY A 71 -7.53 -7.13 0.63
C GLY A 71 -7.28 -8.12 -0.51
N ASN A 72 -6.05 -8.18 -1.04
CA ASN A 72 -5.68 -8.94 -2.24
C ASN A 72 -6.42 -8.50 -3.52
N ASN A 73 -6.95 -7.27 -3.55
CA ASN A 73 -7.57 -6.68 -4.72
C ASN A 73 -7.02 -5.26 -4.98
N PRO A 74 -5.78 -5.15 -5.48
CA PRO A 74 -5.10 -3.87 -5.71
C PRO A 74 -5.58 -3.12 -6.96
N VAL A 75 -6.51 -3.70 -7.74
CA VAL A 75 -7.06 -3.06 -8.95
C VAL A 75 -8.26 -2.18 -8.58
N ASP A 76 -9.14 -2.69 -7.72
CA ASP A 76 -10.34 -1.96 -7.29
C ASP A 76 -10.07 -1.02 -6.10
N TYR A 77 -9.03 -1.30 -5.33
CA TYR A 77 -8.70 -0.56 -4.12
C TYR A 77 -7.25 -0.11 -4.15
N ASP A 78 -7.05 1.15 -3.78
CA ASP A 78 -5.74 1.66 -3.41
C ASP A 78 -5.62 1.78 -1.89
N ILE A 79 -4.40 2.00 -1.42
CA ILE A 79 -4.12 2.17 0.01
C ILE A 79 -4.89 3.36 0.63
N TYR A 80 -5.22 4.39 -0.16
CA TYR A 80 -5.91 5.58 0.32
C TYR A 80 -7.41 5.32 0.54
N HIS A 81 -8.00 4.44 -0.26
CA HIS A 81 -9.39 4.03 -0.15
C HIS A 81 -9.66 3.27 1.15
N GLU A 82 -8.71 2.42 1.59
CA GLU A 82 -8.80 1.72 2.88
C GLU A 82 -8.69 2.68 4.08
N HIS A 83 -7.80 3.68 4.01
CA HIS A 83 -7.73 4.74 5.03
C HIS A 83 -9.05 5.54 5.13
N TYR A 84 -9.65 5.91 3.99
CA TYR A 84 -10.89 6.67 3.95
C TYR A 84 -12.09 5.90 4.53
N LYS A 85 -12.23 4.60 4.19
CA LYS A 85 -13.29 3.75 4.74
C LYS A 85 -13.19 3.65 6.27
N LYS A 86 -11.98 3.54 6.78
CA LYS A 86 -11.73 3.48 8.22
C LYS A 86 -12.19 4.76 8.92
N GLU A 87 -11.77 5.93 8.43
CA GLU A 87 -12.19 7.23 8.98
C GLU A 87 -13.71 7.45 8.93
N ARG A 88 -14.39 6.96 7.88
CA ARG A 88 -15.85 7.05 7.77
C ARG A 88 -16.56 6.12 8.77
N SER A 89 -16.04 4.91 8.97
CA SER A 89 -16.61 3.96 9.95
C SER A 89 -16.52 4.50 11.38
N GLU A 90 -15.37 5.06 11.76
CA GLU A 90 -15.14 5.73 13.05
C GLU A 90 -16.07 6.93 13.27
N ARG A 91 -16.34 7.70 12.20
CA ARG A 91 -17.25 8.87 12.25
C ARG A 91 -18.74 8.50 12.26
N SER A 92 -19.09 7.32 11.76
CA SER A 92 -20.48 6.85 11.67
C SER A 92 -21.01 6.17 12.94
N GLY A 93 -20.15 5.95 13.95
CA GLY A 93 -20.58 5.37 15.22
C GLY A 93 -21.08 3.92 15.12
N ALA A 94 -20.87 3.24 13.98
CA ALA A 94 -21.13 1.81 13.83
C ALA A 94 -20.05 1.01 14.58
N SER A 95 -20.18 0.99 15.90
CA SER A 95 -19.28 0.33 16.85
C SER A 95 -19.38 -1.20 16.75
N GLY A 96 -18.69 -1.76 15.77
CA GLY A 96 -18.04 -3.05 15.97
C GLY A 96 -16.73 -2.82 16.73
N LEU A 97 -16.81 -2.69 18.06
CA LEU A 97 -15.71 -2.82 19.04
C LEU A 97 -14.29 -2.84 18.46
N PHE A 98 -13.64 -1.73 18.12
CA PHE A 98 -12.17 -1.76 17.98
C PHE A 98 -11.51 -0.40 18.25
N CYS A 99 -11.11 -0.27 19.52
CA CYS A 99 -9.83 0.27 19.97
C CYS A 99 -9.50 1.74 19.65
N SER A 100 -9.95 2.62 20.55
CA SER A 100 -9.51 4.01 20.72
C SER A 100 -8.08 4.15 21.30
N GLN A 101 -7.11 3.33 20.91
CA GLN A 101 -5.75 3.36 21.51
C GLN A 101 -4.63 3.35 20.46
N ILE A 102 -4.62 4.33 19.55
CA ILE A 102 -3.37 4.72 18.86
C ILE A 102 -3.25 6.26 18.84
N GLN A 103 -3.47 6.86 20.01
CA GLN A 103 -2.91 8.16 20.37
C GLN A 103 -2.41 8.06 21.81
N THR A 104 -1.21 7.53 22.02
CA THR A 104 -0.27 7.90 23.11
C THR A 104 1.00 7.04 23.05
N LYS A 105 2.01 7.53 22.36
CA LYS A 105 3.32 7.86 22.94
C LYS A 105 4.13 8.69 21.96
#